data_AF-A0A9J7MQT6-F1
#
_entry.id   AF-A0A9J7MQT6-F1
#
_cell.length_a   1.000
_cell.length_b   1.000
_cell.length_c   1.000
_cell.angle_alpha   90.00
_cell.angle_beta   90.00
_cell.angle_gamma   90.00
#
_symmetry.space_group_name_H-M   'P 1'
#
loop_
_entity.id
_entity.type
_entity.pdbx_description
1 polymer ?
#
loop_
_entity_poly.entity_id
_entity_poly.type
_entity_poly.pdbx_seq_one_letter_code
_entity_poly.pdbx_strand_id
1 'polypeptide(L)'
;MPTRNRTTSWTIALATVLVLLALSFIASSILESRLATLYTPQHHQMQMRIPGEAEQENRQATEDARNTCSRPRQKYVFIAPHKVGASTTCTIFQRYAISRKLPMMIPTEGVVLSWGVSPTEEEYIHTPDEQYDALMNHLTYNKTWLRSKFPANTAYICKKFAVY
;
A
#
# COMPACT_ATOMS: atom_id res chain seq x y z
N MET A 1 6.62 -71.08 -30.25
CA MET A 1 7.06 -70.24 -29.10
C MET A 1 7.31 -68.83 -29.61
N PRO A 2 6.56 -67.79 -29.18
CA PRO A 2 6.87 -66.42 -29.56
C PRO A 2 7.80 -65.80 -28.52
N THR A 3 8.92 -65.24 -28.98
CA THR A 3 9.88 -64.48 -28.17
C THR A 3 9.32 -63.10 -27.83
N ARG A 4 9.11 -62.85 -26.54
CA ARG A 4 8.54 -61.63 -25.98
C ARG A 4 9.55 -60.48 -26.07
N ASN A 5 9.26 -59.47 -26.90
CA ASN A 5 10.02 -58.23 -27.07
C ASN A 5 10.19 -57.47 -25.74
N ARG A 6 11.34 -57.64 -25.09
CA ARG A 6 11.69 -57.01 -23.79
C ARG A 6 12.26 -55.59 -23.96
N THR A 7 12.64 -55.21 -25.18
CA THR A 7 13.29 -53.92 -25.51
C THR A 7 12.31 -52.76 -25.66
N THR A 8 11.05 -53.01 -26.04
CA THR A 8 10.02 -51.98 -26.22
C THR A 8 9.49 -51.41 -24.89
N SER A 9 9.57 -52.16 -23.79
CA SER A 9 9.06 -51.73 -22.49
C SER A 9 9.92 -50.64 -21.83
N TRP A 10 11.24 -50.68 -22.04
CA TRP A 10 12.17 -49.73 -21.42
C TRP A 10 12.20 -48.39 -22.14
N THR A 11 12.05 -48.41 -23.46
CA THR A 11 11.97 -47.18 -24.27
C THR A 11 10.70 -46.40 -23.97
N ILE A 12 9.57 -47.10 -23.80
CA ILE A 12 8.30 -46.47 -23.39
C ILE A 12 8.42 -45.86 -21.98
N ALA A 13 8.99 -46.59 -21.02
CA ALA A 13 9.18 -46.08 -19.66
C ALA A 13 10.07 -44.81 -19.63
N LEU A 14 11.21 -44.82 -20.33
CA LEU A 14 12.08 -43.65 -20.45
C LEU A 14 11.39 -42.46 -21.11
N ALA A 15 10.62 -42.71 -22.18
CA ALA A 15 9.86 -41.65 -22.86
C ALA A 15 8.83 -41.00 -21.92
N THR A 16 8.11 -41.80 -21.11
CA THR A 16 7.12 -41.25 -20.16
C THR A 16 7.77 -40.40 -19.07
N VAL A 17 8.93 -40.80 -18.55
CA VAL A 17 9.66 -40.01 -17.54
C VAL A 17 10.14 -38.68 -18.13
N LEU A 18 10.66 -38.68 -19.36
CA LEU A 18 11.11 -37.46 -20.02
C LEU A 18 9.95 -36.48 -20.28
N VAL A 19 8.76 -36.98 -20.65
CA VAL A 19 7.56 -36.15 -20.82
C VAL A 19 7.11 -35.53 -19.50
N LEU A 20 7.11 -36.29 -18.41
CA LEU A 20 6.71 -35.78 -17.09
C LEU A 20 7.70 -34.71 -16.58
N LEU A 21 9.00 -34.92 -16.77
CA LEU A 21 10.01 -33.91 -16.42
C LEU A 21 9.85 -32.64 -17.25
N ALA A 22 9.61 -32.76 -18.56
CA ALA A 22 9.36 -31.60 -19.42
C ALA A 22 8.11 -30.83 -19.00
N LEU A 23 7.01 -31.52 -18.68
CA LEU A 23 5.79 -30.88 -18.19
C LEU A 23 6.00 -30.17 -16.84
N SER A 24 6.76 -30.78 -15.92
CA SER A 24 7.08 -30.15 -14.63
C SER A 24 7.92 -28.88 -14.80
N PHE A 25 8.88 -28.90 -15.73
CA PHE A 25 9.73 -27.74 -16.03
C PHE A 25 8.90 -26.60 -16.64
N ILE A 26 8.03 -26.90 -17.61
CA ILE A 26 7.12 -25.93 -18.22
C ILE A 26 6.18 -25.32 -17.17
N ALA A 27 5.61 -26.14 -16.29
CA ALA A 27 4.73 -25.64 -15.22
C ALA A 27 5.45 -24.67 -14.26
N SER A 28 6.68 -25.01 -13.86
CA SER A 28 7.51 -24.14 -13.02
C SER A 28 7.87 -22.83 -13.73
N SER A 29 8.29 -22.88 -15.00
CA SER A 29 8.61 -21.67 -15.77
C SER A 29 7.40 -20.76 -15.95
N ILE A 30 6.19 -21.33 -16.16
CA ILE A 30 4.95 -20.55 -16.26
C ILE A 30 4.61 -19.92 -14.90
N LEU A 31 4.75 -20.65 -13.80
CA LEU A 31 4.47 -20.14 -12.45
C LEU A 31 5.42 -18.99 -12.08
N GLU A 32 6.72 -19.14 -12.34
CA GLU A 32 7.72 -18.08 -12.14
C GLU A 32 7.42 -16.84 -12.99
N SER A 33 7.04 -17.04 -14.26
CA SER A 33 6.66 -15.93 -15.15
C SER A 33 5.43 -15.17 -14.63
N ARG A 34 4.44 -15.89 -14.08
CA ARG A 34 3.23 -15.28 -13.49
C ARG A 34 3.56 -14.53 -12.19
N LEU A 35 4.38 -15.10 -11.33
CA LEU A 35 4.84 -14.45 -10.09
C LEU A 35 5.69 -13.20 -10.39
N ALA A 36 6.56 -13.26 -11.40
CA ALA A 36 7.31 -12.11 -11.88
C ALA A 36 6.40 -11.00 -12.44
N THR A 37 5.28 -11.37 -13.10
CA THR A 37 4.29 -10.40 -13.57
C THR A 37 3.55 -9.73 -12.40
N LEU A 38 3.27 -10.46 -11.32
CA LEU A 38 2.64 -9.91 -10.09
C LEU A 38 3.62 -9.10 -9.23
N TYR A 39 4.93 -9.34 -9.36
CA TYR A 39 5.98 -8.71 -8.57
C TYR A 39 6.88 -7.78 -9.41
N THR A 40 6.37 -7.17 -10.48
CA THR A 40 7.08 -6.05 -11.10
C THR A 40 6.69 -4.78 -10.35
N PRO A 41 7.60 -4.18 -9.53
CA PRO A 41 7.41 -2.81 -9.12
C PRO A 41 7.42 -1.96 -10.40
N GLN A 42 6.26 -1.48 -10.80
CA GLN A 42 6.13 -0.47 -11.85
C GLN A 42 6.87 0.78 -11.38
N HIS A 43 8.15 0.87 -11.74
CA HIS A 43 8.91 2.09 -11.62
C HIS A 43 8.42 3.04 -12.72
N HIS A 44 7.23 3.61 -12.52
CA HIS A 44 6.76 4.71 -13.33
C HIS A 44 7.75 5.86 -13.13
N GLN A 45 8.58 6.12 -14.14
CA GLN A 45 9.23 7.41 -14.24
C GLN A 45 8.12 8.45 -14.39
N MET A 46 7.83 9.19 -13.31
CA MET A 46 7.00 10.37 -13.41
C MET A 46 7.73 11.37 -14.31
N GLN A 47 7.22 11.51 -15.52
CA GLN A 47 7.59 12.58 -16.42
C GLN A 47 7.15 13.89 -15.76
N MET A 48 8.13 14.71 -15.38
CA MET A 48 7.90 16.03 -14.79
C MET A 48 7.23 16.93 -15.83
N ARG A 49 5.90 16.92 -15.85
CA ARG A 49 5.13 18.04 -16.38
C ARG A 49 4.79 18.87 -15.15
N ILE A 50 5.43 20.04 -15.03
CA ILE A 50 4.97 21.08 -14.10
C ILE A 50 3.81 21.76 -14.83
N PRO A 51 2.54 21.60 -14.43
CA PRO A 51 1.54 22.60 -14.75
C PRO A 51 1.75 23.72 -13.74
N GLY A 52 2.27 24.85 -14.23
CA GLY A 52 1.99 26.11 -13.57
C GLY A 52 0.48 26.28 -13.45
N GLU A 53 0.06 26.77 -12.29
CA GLU A 53 -1.30 27.20 -11.96
C GLU A 53 -2.44 26.17 -12.08
N ALA A 54 -2.82 25.65 -10.92
CA ALA A 54 -4.23 25.55 -10.55
C ALA A 54 -4.38 26.02 -9.10
N GLU A 55 -4.69 27.32 -8.97
CA GLU A 55 -5.64 27.90 -8.01
C GLU A 55 -5.51 27.55 -6.51
N GLN A 56 -4.82 28.44 -5.80
CA GLN A 56 -5.33 29.20 -4.64
C GLN A 56 -6.51 28.60 -3.85
N GLU A 57 -6.36 27.41 -3.28
CA GLU A 57 -7.33 26.89 -2.32
C GLU A 57 -7.09 27.52 -0.92
N ASN A 58 -7.74 28.66 -0.73
CA ASN A 58 -8.13 29.31 0.53
C ASN A 58 -7.01 29.55 1.58
N ARG A 59 -6.09 30.44 1.21
CA ARG A 59 -5.14 31.07 2.16
C ARG A 59 -5.88 31.76 3.32
N GLN A 60 -7.07 32.32 3.07
CA GLN A 60 -7.92 32.97 4.07
C GLN A 60 -8.36 31.99 5.18
N ALA A 61 -8.90 30.82 4.85
CA ALA A 61 -9.31 29.81 5.84
C ALA A 61 -8.12 29.23 6.63
N THR A 62 -6.92 29.26 6.05
CA THR A 62 -5.68 28.82 6.70
C THR A 62 -5.10 29.92 7.62
N GLU A 63 -5.28 31.20 7.27
CA GLU A 63 -4.88 32.37 8.07
C GLU A 63 -5.88 32.67 9.20
N ASP A 64 -7.19 32.48 8.99
CA ASP A 64 -8.23 32.61 10.02
C ASP A 64 -8.09 31.52 11.11
N ALA A 65 -7.68 30.30 10.71
CA ALA A 65 -7.35 29.22 11.65
C ALA A 65 -6.10 29.51 12.50
N ARG A 66 -5.22 30.40 12.04
CA ARG A 66 -4.00 30.81 12.77
C ARG A 66 -4.33 31.75 13.93
N ASN A 67 -5.40 32.53 13.83
CA ASN A 67 -5.76 33.56 14.79
C ASN A 67 -6.74 33.07 15.88
N THR A 68 -7.28 31.85 15.77
CA THR A 68 -8.16 31.28 16.78
C THR A 68 -7.87 29.80 17.04
N CYS A 69 -6.70 29.49 17.59
CA CYS A 69 -6.41 28.17 18.18
C CYS A 69 -7.20 27.99 19.50
N SER A 70 -8.53 28.00 19.44
CA SER A 70 -9.39 27.88 20.62
C SER A 70 -9.40 26.46 21.19
N ARG A 71 -9.07 25.43 20.38
CA ARG A 71 -8.87 24.04 20.83
C ARG A 71 -7.78 23.32 20.01
N PRO A 72 -6.96 22.46 20.64
CA PRO A 72 -6.00 21.65 19.92
C PRO A 72 -6.70 20.65 18.98
N ARG A 73 -6.17 20.47 17.76
CA ARG A 73 -6.65 19.44 16.83
C ARG A 73 -6.38 18.07 17.42
N GLN A 74 -7.42 17.26 17.55
CA GLN A 74 -7.31 15.91 18.10
C GLN A 74 -7.18 14.83 17.03
N LYS A 75 -7.69 15.11 15.82
CA LYS A 75 -7.71 14.18 14.68
C LYS A 75 -6.43 14.34 13.87
N TYR A 76 -5.87 13.24 13.39
CA TYR A 76 -4.57 13.28 12.72
C TYR A 76 -4.41 12.21 11.63
N VAL A 77 -3.59 12.55 10.64
CA VAL A 77 -3.04 11.62 9.65
C VAL A 77 -1.52 11.73 9.74
N PHE A 78 -0.89 10.67 10.22
CA PHE A 78 0.56 10.52 10.23
C PHE A 78 0.96 9.54 9.14
N ILE A 79 1.55 10.07 8.07
CA ILE A 79 2.18 9.23 7.04
C ILE A 79 3.56 8.88 7.56
N ALA A 80 3.77 7.62 7.88
CA ALA A 80 5.00 7.11 8.48
C ALA A 80 6.11 7.01 7.41
N PRO A 81 7.14 7.86 7.40
CA PRO A 81 8.32 7.66 6.57
C PRO A 81 9.21 6.49 7.07
N HIS A 82 9.91 5.83 6.16
CA HIS A 82 10.86 4.78 6.52
C HIS A 82 12.12 5.34 7.20
N LYS A 83 12.63 4.58 8.18
CA LYS A 83 13.97 4.76 8.79
C LYS A 83 14.23 6.13 9.43
N VAL A 84 13.19 6.80 9.91
CA VAL A 84 13.32 8.09 10.63
C VAL A 84 12.65 8.06 12.01
N GLY A 85 12.61 6.88 12.64
CA GLY A 85 11.95 6.70 13.93
C GLY A 85 10.41 6.71 13.85
N ALA A 86 9.83 6.58 12.66
CA ALA A 86 8.37 6.59 12.50
C ALA A 86 7.68 5.48 13.29
N SER A 87 8.28 4.30 13.44
CA SER A 87 7.74 3.22 14.28
C SER A 87 7.58 3.65 15.75
N THR A 88 8.56 4.36 16.30
CA THR A 88 8.49 4.93 17.66
C THR A 88 7.34 5.94 17.76
N THR A 89 7.22 6.83 16.77
CA THR A 89 6.14 7.83 16.72
C THR A 89 4.77 7.18 16.55
N CYS A 90 4.65 6.13 15.73
CA CYS A 90 3.40 5.37 15.53
C CYS A 90 2.91 4.79 16.85
N THR A 91 3.78 4.25 17.71
CA THR A 91 3.37 3.74 19.03
C THR A 91 2.77 4.84 19.92
N ILE A 92 3.31 6.06 19.87
CA ILE A 92 2.78 7.20 20.63
C ILE A 92 1.40 7.60 20.09
N PHE A 93 1.27 7.74 18.77
CA PHE A 93 0.00 8.09 18.13
C PHE A 93 -1.08 7.02 18.38
N GLN A 94 -0.73 5.74 18.24
CA GLN A 94 -1.65 4.64 18.50
C GLN A 94 -2.18 4.67 19.94
N ARG A 95 -1.29 4.87 20.94
CA ARG A 95 -1.71 5.03 22.34
C ARG A 95 -2.64 6.22 22.53
N TYR A 96 -2.33 7.34 21.89
CA TYR A 96 -3.18 8.53 21.92
C TYR A 96 -4.58 8.26 21.35
N ALA A 97 -4.68 7.66 20.16
CA ALA A 97 -5.96 7.32 19.54
C ALA A 97 -6.78 6.33 20.39
N ILE A 98 -6.15 5.29 20.95
CA ILE A 98 -6.81 4.34 21.85
C ILE A 98 -7.34 5.06 23.10
N SER A 99 -6.52 5.91 23.75
CA SER A 99 -6.91 6.63 24.96
C SER A 99 -8.07 7.61 24.75
N ARG A 100 -8.23 8.11 23.53
CA ARG A 100 -9.27 9.06 23.11
C ARG A 100 -10.44 8.41 22.38
N LYS A 101 -10.41 7.08 22.17
CA LYS A 101 -11.40 6.31 21.42
C LYS A 101 -11.62 6.85 20.00
N LEU A 102 -10.53 7.24 19.32
CA LEU A 102 -10.60 7.72 17.94
C LEU A 102 -10.75 6.54 16.97
N PRO A 103 -11.72 6.57 16.03
CA PRO A 103 -11.78 5.63 14.92
C PRO A 103 -10.50 5.70 14.09
N MET A 104 -9.72 4.61 14.09
CA MET A 104 -8.47 4.51 13.36
C MET A 104 -8.68 3.79 12.04
N MET A 105 -8.09 4.30 10.97
CA MET A 105 -7.95 3.55 9.73
C MET A 105 -6.81 2.54 9.90
N ILE A 106 -7.15 1.26 9.79
CA ILE A 106 -6.25 0.12 10.01
C ILE A 106 -6.30 -0.77 8.75
N PRO A 107 -5.15 -1.25 8.27
CA PRO A 107 -5.14 -2.15 7.13
C PRO A 107 -5.86 -3.47 7.45
N THR A 108 -6.53 -4.04 6.46
CA THR A 108 -7.19 -5.35 6.58
C THR A 108 -6.17 -6.47 6.79
N GLU A 109 -5.01 -6.35 6.13
CA GLU A 109 -3.92 -7.33 6.19
C GLU A 109 -2.56 -6.64 6.35
N GLY A 110 -1.63 -7.32 7.02
CA GLY A 110 -0.25 -6.86 7.15
C GLY A 110 -0.06 -5.60 8.01
N VAL A 111 1.02 -4.86 7.73
CA VAL A 111 1.45 -3.69 8.51
C VAL A 111 1.50 -2.39 7.71
N VAL A 112 1.33 -2.48 6.39
CA VAL A 112 1.39 -1.35 5.45
C VAL A 112 0.02 -1.15 4.83
N LEU A 113 -0.47 0.09 4.79
CA LEU A 113 -1.76 0.40 4.18
C LEU A 113 -1.66 0.41 2.65
N SER A 114 -0.64 1.06 2.11
CA SER A 114 -0.32 1.00 0.68
C SER A 114 1.14 1.38 0.43
N TRP A 115 1.70 0.92 -0.69
CA TRP A 115 3.06 1.30 -1.11
C TRP A 115 3.03 1.99 -2.48
N GLY A 116 3.43 3.27 -2.53
CA GLY A 116 3.56 4.00 -3.79
C GLY A 116 2.25 4.46 -4.42
N VAL A 117 1.10 3.87 -4.06
CA VAL A 117 -0.24 4.23 -4.54
C VAL A 117 -1.19 4.60 -3.40
N SER A 118 -2.35 5.17 -3.71
CA SER A 118 -3.41 5.37 -2.71
C SER A 118 -4.06 4.02 -2.40
N PRO A 119 -4.48 3.78 -1.14
CA PRO A 119 -5.12 2.53 -0.79
C PRO A 119 -6.42 2.31 -1.57
N THR A 120 -6.71 1.08 -1.97
CA THR A 120 -8.05 0.70 -2.46
C THR A 120 -8.99 0.51 -1.28
N GLU A 121 -10.30 0.47 -1.55
CA GLU A 121 -11.31 0.38 -0.49
C GLU A 121 -11.16 -0.93 0.32
N GLU A 122 -10.70 -2.01 -0.32
CA GLU A 122 -10.55 -3.33 0.30
C GLU A 122 -9.35 -3.45 1.24
N GLU A 123 -8.40 -2.50 1.16
CA GLU A 123 -7.13 -2.57 1.89
C GLU A 123 -7.24 -2.11 3.35
N TYR A 124 -8.41 -1.65 3.80
CA TYR A 124 -8.62 -1.21 5.17
C TYR A 124 -9.98 -1.60 5.76
N ILE A 125 -10.01 -1.63 7.09
CA ILE A 125 -11.22 -1.96 7.84
C ILE A 125 -12.21 -0.79 7.76
N HIS A 126 -13.36 -1.07 7.16
CA HIS A 126 -14.46 -0.13 6.98
C HIS A 126 -15.16 0.23 8.30
N THR A 127 -15.49 1.51 8.46
CA THR A 127 -16.48 1.97 9.45
C THR A 127 -17.85 2.14 8.77
N PRO A 128 -18.97 2.07 9.50
CA PRO A 128 -20.30 2.24 8.90
C PRO A 128 -20.49 3.53 8.09
N ASP A 129 -19.73 4.57 8.40
CA ASP A 129 -19.79 5.91 7.80
C ASP A 129 -18.57 6.25 6.92
N GLU A 130 -17.61 5.34 6.76
CA GLU A 130 -16.37 5.58 6.00
C GLU A 130 -15.59 6.82 6.46
N GLN A 131 -15.67 7.15 7.75
CA GLN A 131 -14.97 8.29 8.35
C GLN A 131 -14.01 7.85 9.45
N TYR A 132 -12.81 8.43 9.41
CA TYR A 132 -11.73 8.10 10.32
C TYR A 132 -11.19 9.37 10.97
N ASP A 133 -10.75 9.25 12.22
CA ASP A 133 -10.18 10.35 12.99
C ASP A 133 -8.66 10.23 13.14
N ALA A 134 -8.10 9.05 12.89
CA ALA A 134 -6.69 8.75 13.08
C ALA A 134 -6.14 7.81 11.99
N LEU A 135 -4.96 8.11 11.47
CA LEU A 135 -4.18 7.23 10.60
C LEU A 135 -2.70 7.33 10.98
N MET A 136 -2.04 6.18 11.09
CA MET A 136 -0.60 6.07 11.32
C MET A 136 -0.05 4.86 10.53
N ASN A 137 0.27 5.07 9.27
CA ASN A 137 0.76 3.98 8.43
C ASN A 137 1.69 4.51 7.32
N HIS A 138 2.37 3.60 6.65
CA HIS A 138 3.05 3.80 5.38
C HIS A 138 2.00 3.93 4.27
N LEU A 139 1.97 5.08 3.59
CA LEU A 139 1.21 5.35 2.36
C LEU A 139 1.80 6.55 1.62
N THR A 140 1.45 6.73 0.34
CA THR A 140 1.74 7.96 -0.40
C THR A 140 0.73 9.05 -0.03
N TYR A 141 1.19 10.29 0.21
CA TYR A 141 0.28 11.40 0.48
C TYR A 141 -0.60 11.70 -0.75
N ASN A 142 -1.89 11.44 -0.63
CA ASN A 142 -2.91 11.85 -1.58
C ASN A 142 -3.92 12.76 -0.88
N LYS A 143 -3.83 14.07 -1.15
CA LYS A 143 -4.66 15.10 -0.50
C LYS A 143 -6.16 14.86 -0.74
N THR A 144 -6.55 14.54 -1.97
CA THR A 144 -7.96 14.39 -2.34
C THR A 144 -8.57 13.17 -1.67
N TRP A 145 -7.89 12.03 -1.72
CA TRP A 145 -8.34 10.80 -1.07
C TRP A 145 -8.37 10.93 0.46
N LEU A 146 -7.33 11.52 1.07
CA LEU A 146 -7.33 11.72 2.51
C LEU A 146 -8.46 12.65 2.97
N ARG A 147 -8.76 13.71 2.22
CA ARG A 147 -9.84 14.63 2.58
C ARG A 147 -11.24 14.05 2.38
N SER A 148 -11.41 12.97 1.61
CA SER A 148 -12.70 12.28 1.53
C SER A 148 -12.94 11.36 2.73
N LYS A 149 -11.87 10.83 3.34
CA LYS A 149 -11.93 9.88 4.47
C LYS A 149 -11.78 10.50 5.85
N PHE A 150 -11.21 11.72 5.93
CA PHE A 150 -10.91 12.39 7.19
C PHE A 150 -11.59 13.77 7.29
N PRO A 151 -12.09 14.15 8.48
CA PRO A 151 -12.71 15.46 8.71
C PRO A 151 -11.79 16.65 8.42
N ALA A 152 -12.39 17.80 8.08
CA ALA A 152 -11.65 19.02 7.73
C ALA A 152 -10.68 19.52 8.84
N ASN A 153 -10.99 19.23 10.12
CA ASN A 153 -10.14 19.58 11.26
C ASN A 153 -9.02 18.57 11.56
N THR A 154 -8.68 17.68 10.63
CA THR A 154 -7.59 16.69 10.74
C THR A 154 -6.21 17.29 10.51
N ALA A 155 -5.26 17.08 11.43
CA ALA A 155 -3.87 17.50 11.27
C ALA A 155 -3.09 16.51 10.39
N TYR A 156 -2.43 17.00 9.34
CA TYR A 156 -1.62 16.17 8.45
C TYR A 156 -0.14 16.30 8.82
N ILE A 157 0.46 15.17 9.19
CA ILE A 157 1.83 15.09 9.68
C ILE A 157 2.59 14.16 8.73
N CYS A 158 3.52 14.73 7.97
CA CYS A 158 4.41 13.97 7.10
C CYS A 158 5.77 14.68 7.01
N LYS A 159 6.80 13.93 6.59
CA LYS A 159 8.07 14.55 6.23
C LYS A 159 7.90 15.24 4.88
N LYS A 160 8.07 16.55 4.83
CA LYS A 160 8.23 17.29 3.58
C LYS A 160 9.58 16.90 2.97
N PHE A 161 9.59 16.14 1.89
CA PHE A 161 10.79 15.95 1.09
C PHE A 161 10.92 17.18 0.19
N ALA A 162 11.85 18.08 0.53
CA ALA A 162 12.31 19.09 -0.41
C ALA A 162 13.14 18.35 -1.48
N VAL A 163 12.65 18.34 -2.71
CA VAL A 163 13.46 17.98 -3.87
C VAL A 163 14.23 19.25 -4.22
N TYR A 164 15.55 19.23 -3.99
CA TYR A 164 16.48 20.26 -4.47
C TYR A 164 16.86 19.98 -5.93
#